data_AF-A0A6G0WNP8-F1
#
_entry.id   AF-A0A6G0WNP8-F1
#
_cell.length_a   1.000
_cell.length_b   1.000
_cell.length_c   1.000
_cell.angle_alpha   90.00
_cell.angle_beta   90.00
_cell.angle_gamma   90.00
#
_symmetry.space_group_name_H-M   'P 1'
#
loop_
_entity.id
_entity.type
_entity.pdbx_description
1 polymer ?
#
loop_
_entity_poly.entity_id
_entity_poly.type
_entity_poly.pdbx_seq_one_letter_code
_entity_poly.pdbx_strand_id
1 'polypeptide(L)'
;MELNIAGNMTQTIDFMAKMYALDKDYSQFFTPIAITPVYRRLVLDSMMYDLSSFVLALRQIERPDQVPTQYCWVDFNRTLEVAHTILRQKRSNTKYFDNGTVYYEPVVRLVNWNTWLAGRFANAFQVSLGFSLISTA
;
A
#
# COMPACT_ATOMS: atom_id res chain seq x y z
N MET A 1 27.85 -8.59 -20.59
CA MET A 1 26.43 -8.61 -20.20
C MET A 1 25.77 -9.66 -21.07
N GLU A 2 25.60 -10.87 -20.55
CA GLU A 2 24.96 -11.96 -21.28
C GLU A 2 23.45 -11.89 -21.02
N LEU A 3 22.67 -11.75 -22.09
CA LEU A 3 21.20 -11.77 -22.04
C LEU A 3 20.76 -13.24 -22.05
N ASN A 4 20.48 -13.77 -20.87
CA ASN A 4 20.05 -15.15 -20.70
C ASN A 4 18.52 -15.24 -20.86
N ILE A 5 18.05 -15.53 -22.08
CA ILE A 5 16.61 -15.67 -22.38
C ILE A 5 16.22 -17.14 -22.18
N ALA A 6 15.82 -17.50 -20.97
CA ALA A 6 15.23 -18.80 -20.67
C ALA A 6 13.72 -18.74 -20.95
N GLY A 7 13.32 -19.04 -22.19
CA GLY A 7 11.93 -19.19 -22.60
C GLY A 7 11.67 -20.60 -23.15
N ASN A 8 10.58 -21.24 -22.73
CA ASN A 8 10.13 -22.50 -23.33
C ASN A 8 9.95 -22.25 -24.85
N MET A 9 10.68 -23.00 -25.69
CA MET A 9 11.10 -22.64 -27.07
C MET A 9 9.98 -22.55 -28.14
N THR A 10 8.75 -22.20 -27.77
CA THR A 10 7.58 -22.17 -28.68
C THR A 10 6.94 -20.79 -28.86
N GLN A 11 7.48 -19.72 -28.27
CA GLN A 11 6.95 -18.36 -28.45
C GLN A 11 8.01 -17.42 -29.02
N THR A 12 7.68 -16.76 -30.14
CA THR A 12 8.50 -15.72 -30.76
C THR A 12 8.36 -14.43 -29.97
N ILE A 13 9.46 -13.90 -29.44
CA ILE A 13 9.47 -12.59 -28.75
C ILE A 13 9.78 -11.51 -29.79
N ASP A 14 8.86 -10.58 -29.98
CA ASP A 14 9.10 -9.38 -30.78
C ASP A 14 9.81 -8.32 -29.94
N PHE A 15 11.11 -8.14 -30.19
CA PHE A 15 11.94 -7.13 -29.52
C PHE A 15 11.58 -5.69 -29.91
N MET A 16 10.81 -5.50 -30.99
CA MET A 16 10.35 -4.20 -31.44
C MET A 16 8.95 -3.86 -30.91
N ALA A 17 8.31 -4.77 -30.18
CA ALA A 17 7.04 -4.49 -29.54
C ALA A 17 7.21 -3.42 -28.46
N LYS A 18 6.39 -2.36 -28.53
CA LYS A 18 6.38 -1.23 -27.57
C LYS A 18 6.10 -1.65 -26.11
N MET A 19 5.74 -2.91 -25.87
CA MET A 19 5.60 -3.49 -24.54
C MET A 19 6.95 -3.74 -23.87
N TYR A 20 8.03 -3.93 -24.64
CA TYR A 20 9.35 -4.32 -24.14
C TYR A 20 10.43 -3.27 -24.38
N ALA A 21 10.16 -2.23 -25.18
CA ALA A 21 11.10 -1.15 -25.47
C ALA A 21 10.40 0.21 -25.49
N LEU A 22 11.15 1.25 -25.09
CA LEU A 22 10.75 2.64 -25.26
C LEU A 22 11.39 3.15 -26.56
N ASP A 23 10.57 3.60 -27.51
CA ASP A 23 11.05 4.30 -28.71
C ASP A 23 11.87 5.52 -28.29
N LYS A 24 13.12 5.60 -28.75
CA LYS A 24 14.02 6.73 -28.47
C LYS A 24 14.67 7.22 -29.76
N ASP A 25 14.53 8.51 -30.04
CA ASP A 25 15.19 9.18 -31.16
C ASP A 25 16.64 9.52 -30.80
N TYR A 26 17.57 9.05 -31.63
CA TYR A 26 19.02 9.26 -31.49
C TYR A 26 19.58 10.23 -32.54
N SER A 27 18.72 10.87 -33.34
CA SER A 27 19.15 11.82 -34.37
C SER A 27 19.64 13.17 -33.80
N GLN A 28 19.39 13.44 -32.51
CA GLN A 28 19.79 14.68 -31.84
C GLN A 28 20.97 14.47 -30.87
N PHE A 29 21.75 15.53 -30.62
CA PHE A 29 22.88 15.48 -29.68
C PHE A 29 22.44 15.37 -28.21
N PHE A 30 21.16 15.63 -27.91
CA PHE A 30 20.59 15.56 -26.57
C PHE A 30 19.72 14.29 -26.42
N THR A 31 20.28 13.23 -25.83
CA THR A 31 19.64 11.91 -25.71
C THR A 31 19.56 11.45 -24.25
N PRO A 32 18.74 12.09 -23.40
CA PRO A 32 18.65 11.75 -21.97
C PRO A 32 18.22 10.29 -21.76
N ILE A 33 18.69 9.64 -20.71
CA ILE A 33 18.26 8.29 -20.35
C ILE A 33 16.77 8.34 -19.99
N ALA A 34 15.94 7.72 -20.83
CA ALA A 34 14.52 7.60 -20.56
C ALA A 34 14.32 6.47 -19.54
N ILE A 35 13.96 6.85 -18.32
CA ILE A 35 13.61 5.90 -17.27
C ILE A 35 12.13 5.55 -17.48
N THR A 36 11.80 4.26 -17.49
CA THR A 36 10.40 3.84 -17.57
C THR A 36 9.61 4.45 -16.41
N PRO A 37 8.38 4.97 -16.64
CA PRO A 37 7.56 5.53 -15.57
C PRO A 37 7.24 4.50 -14.47
N VAL A 38 7.43 3.20 -14.76
CA VAL A 38 7.24 2.10 -13.82
C VAL A 38 8.51 1.76 -13.02
N TYR A 39 9.67 2.32 -13.36
CA TYR A 39 10.97 1.96 -12.76
C TYR A 39 10.99 2.15 -11.25
N ARG A 40 10.41 3.24 -10.76
CA ARG A 40 10.30 3.50 -9.31
C ARG A 40 9.54 2.38 -8.59
N ARG A 41 8.45 1.89 -9.19
CA ARG A 41 7.70 0.75 -8.62
C ARG A 41 8.54 -0.53 -8.63
N LEU A 42 9.27 -0.78 -9.71
CA LEU A 42 10.17 -1.93 -9.85
C LEU A 42 11.29 -1.94 -8.79
N VAL A 43 11.91 -0.79 -8.54
CA VAL A 43 12.93 -0.64 -7.49
C VAL A 43 12.34 -0.80 -6.10
N LEU A 44 11.16 -0.23 -5.85
CA LEU A 44 10.47 -0.42 -4.57
C LEU A 44 10.09 -1.89 -4.37
N ASP A 45 9.55 -2.55 -5.39
CA ASP A 45 9.18 -3.97 -5.35
C ASP A 45 10.40 -4.87 -5.09
N SER A 46 11.54 -4.59 -5.73
CA SER A 46 12.77 -5.35 -5.54
C SER A 46 13.45 -5.13 -4.17
N MET A 47 13.04 -4.10 -3.44
CA MET A 47 13.56 -3.77 -2.10
C MET A 47 12.61 -4.20 -0.98
N MET A 48 11.39 -4.66 -1.28
CA MET A 48 10.32 -4.93 -0.33
C MET A 48 10.18 -6.42 0.03
N TYR A 49 11.29 -7.15 0.19
CA TYR A 49 11.26 -8.56 0.59
C TYR A 49 11.54 -8.81 2.08
N ASP A 50 12.11 -7.84 2.78
CA ASP A 50 12.39 -7.96 4.21
C ASP A 50 11.26 -7.37 5.05
N LEU A 51 10.55 -8.25 5.77
CA LEU A 51 9.49 -7.88 6.70
C LEU A 51 10.00 -6.92 7.79
N SER A 52 11.26 -7.05 8.22
CA SER A 52 11.82 -6.21 9.29
C SER A 52 11.97 -4.77 8.82
N SER A 53 12.52 -4.57 7.62
CA SER A 53 12.59 -3.26 6.96
C SER A 53 11.22 -2.64 6.76
N PHE A 54 10.21 -3.44 6.40
CA PHE A 54 8.83 -2.96 6.27
C PHE A 54 8.23 -2.52 7.61
N VAL A 55 8.42 -3.30 8.68
CA VAL A 55 7.96 -2.92 10.03
C VAL A 55 8.63 -1.64 10.51
N LEU A 56 9.93 -1.46 10.25
CA LEU A 56 10.65 -0.22 10.58
C LEU A 56 10.11 0.98 9.80
N ALA A 57 9.84 0.83 8.50
CA ALA A 57 9.22 1.88 7.69
C ALA A 57 7.80 2.22 8.18
N LEU A 58 6.98 1.22 8.51
CA LEU A 58 5.64 1.45 9.04
C LEU A 58 5.63 2.11 10.42
N ARG A 59 6.65 1.88 11.26
CA ARG A 59 6.82 2.60 12.54
C ARG A 59 7.10 4.09 12.38
N GLN A 60 7.45 4.55 11.18
CA GLN A 60 7.54 5.98 10.89
C GLN A 60 6.16 6.63 10.66
N ILE A 61 5.08 5.84 10.63
CA ILE A 61 3.72 6.38 10.65
C ILE A 61 3.46 6.93 12.05
N GLU A 62 3.47 8.25 12.16
CA GLU A 62 3.27 8.94 13.44
C GLU A 62 1.80 9.04 13.82
N ARG A 63 0.90 8.98 12.83
CA ARG A 63 -0.55 9.12 13.05
C ARG A 63 -1.36 8.20 12.15
N PRO A 64 -2.43 7.58 12.65
CA PRO A 64 -3.26 6.67 11.86
C PRO A 64 -3.98 7.37 10.69
N ASP A 65 -4.24 8.68 10.80
CA ASP A 65 -4.84 9.49 9.74
C ASP A 65 -3.92 9.70 8.52
N GLN A 66 -2.62 9.39 8.62
CA GLN A 66 -1.67 9.52 7.51
C GLN A 66 -1.78 8.38 6.48
N VAL A 67 -2.48 7.29 6.82
CA VAL A 67 -2.65 6.15 5.92
C VAL A 67 -3.99 6.33 5.19
N PRO A 68 -3.98 6.71 3.90
CA PRO A 68 -5.21 6.99 3.15
C PRO A 68 -5.87 5.69 2.68
N THR A 69 -6.29 4.87 3.65
CA THR A 69 -6.99 3.62 3.39
C THR A 69 -8.46 3.79 3.68
N GLN A 70 -9.27 3.25 2.78
CA GLN A 70 -10.69 3.11 3.07
C GLN A 70 -10.88 1.86 3.95
N TYR A 71 -10.91 2.05 5.27
CA TYR A 71 -11.07 0.97 6.24
C TYR A 71 -12.43 0.30 6.14
N CYS A 72 -12.44 -0.99 6.46
CA CYS A 72 -13.64 -1.84 6.45
C CYS A 72 -13.97 -2.33 7.87
N TRP A 73 -12.94 -2.59 8.68
CA TRP A 73 -13.09 -2.96 10.08
C TRP A 73 -12.11 -2.18 10.96
N VAL A 74 -12.50 -1.97 12.21
CA VAL A 74 -11.60 -1.40 13.22
C VAL A 74 -10.61 -2.44 13.71
N ASP A 75 -11.10 -3.65 14.02
CA ASP A 75 -10.37 -4.73 14.67
C ASP A 75 -10.25 -5.99 13.79
N PHE A 76 -9.25 -6.83 14.06
CA PHE A 76 -9.04 -8.09 13.34
C PHE A 76 -10.16 -9.10 13.55
N ASN A 77 -10.88 -9.02 14.67
CA ASN A 77 -12.05 -9.85 14.94
C ASN A 77 -13.30 -9.38 14.17
N ARG A 78 -13.22 -8.23 13.48
CA ARG A 78 -14.29 -7.65 12.65
C ARG A 78 -15.56 -7.37 13.45
N THR A 79 -15.43 -7.05 14.74
CA THR A 79 -16.56 -6.71 15.59
C THR A 79 -17.15 -5.35 15.23
N LEU A 80 -16.32 -4.43 14.75
CA LEU A 80 -16.72 -3.08 14.39
C LEU A 80 -16.53 -2.84 12.89
N GLU A 81 -17.64 -2.85 12.15
CA GLU A 81 -17.69 -2.54 10.72
C GLU A 81 -17.76 -1.02 10.47
N VAL A 82 -16.88 -0.50 9.62
CA VAL A 82 -16.76 0.96 9.37
C VAL A 82 -16.81 1.33 7.87
N ALA A 83 -17.10 0.39 6.98
CA ALA A 83 -17.28 0.75 5.58
C ALA A 83 -18.48 1.71 5.42
N HIS A 84 -18.29 2.77 4.63
CA HIS A 84 -19.30 3.82 4.44
C HIS A 84 -20.65 3.36 3.85
N THR A 85 -20.72 2.17 3.24
CA THR A 85 -21.96 1.65 2.65
C THR A 85 -22.07 0.14 2.84
N ILE A 86 -23.30 -0.36 2.86
CA ILE A 86 -23.61 -1.80 2.94
C ILE A 86 -22.99 -2.56 1.76
N LEU A 87 -23.06 -2.01 0.54
CA LEU A 87 -22.45 -2.64 -0.64
C LEU A 87 -20.94 -2.76 -0.51
N ARG A 88 -20.29 -1.75 0.08
CA ARG A 88 -18.85 -1.80 0.32
C ARG A 88 -18.51 -2.80 1.41
N GLN A 89 -19.27 -2.86 2.49
CA GLN A 89 -19.08 -3.86 3.55
C GLN A 89 -19.21 -5.29 3.01
N LYS A 90 -20.22 -5.57 2.16
CA LYS A 90 -20.35 -6.85 1.45
C LYS A 90 -19.14 -7.17 0.57
N ARG A 91 -18.61 -6.19 -0.16
CA ARG A 91 -17.38 -6.37 -0.94
C ARG A 91 -16.18 -6.70 -0.05
N SER A 92 -16.05 -6.03 1.10
CA SER A 92 -14.97 -6.28 2.05
C SER A 92 -15.02 -7.70 2.58
N ASN A 93 -16.19 -8.15 3.05
CA ASN A 93 -16.42 -9.52 3.50
C ASN A 93 -16.07 -10.58 2.45
N THR A 94 -16.28 -10.27 1.16
CA THR A 94 -16.05 -11.24 0.07
C THR A 94 -14.66 -11.20 -0.55
N LYS A 95 -13.98 -10.04 -0.54
CA LYS A 95 -12.73 -9.83 -1.30
C LYS A 95 -11.52 -9.40 -0.48
N TYR A 96 -11.73 -8.83 0.71
CA TYR A 96 -10.65 -8.19 1.47
C TYR A 96 -10.48 -8.77 2.87
N PHE A 97 -11.02 -9.96 3.10
CA PHE A 97 -10.90 -10.68 4.36
C PHE A 97 -9.42 -10.84 4.77
N ASP A 98 -8.57 -11.29 3.84
CA ASP A 98 -7.14 -11.51 4.08
C ASP A 98 -6.27 -10.26 3.85
N ASN A 99 -6.88 -9.12 3.54
CA ASN A 99 -6.14 -7.89 3.29
C ASN A 99 -5.96 -7.08 4.58
N GLY A 100 -4.83 -7.25 5.27
CA GLY A 100 -4.51 -6.53 6.50
C GLY A 100 -4.58 -5.00 6.40
N THR A 101 -4.49 -4.42 5.20
CA THR A 101 -4.54 -2.95 5.03
C THR A 101 -5.93 -2.37 5.27
N VAL A 102 -7.01 -3.14 5.11
CA VAL A 102 -8.38 -2.65 5.30
C VAL A 102 -8.84 -2.67 6.77
N TYR A 103 -7.97 -3.13 7.67
CA TYR A 103 -8.16 -3.14 9.12
C TYR A 103 -7.45 -1.92 9.72
N TYR A 104 -8.09 -1.25 10.68
CA TYR A 104 -7.51 -0.05 11.31
C TYR A 104 -6.52 -0.39 12.44
N GLU A 105 -6.79 -1.46 13.19
CA GLU A 105 -5.98 -1.99 14.29
C GLU A 105 -4.46 -2.05 14.04
N PRO A 106 -3.94 -2.58 12.91
CA PRO A 106 -2.50 -2.65 12.69
C PRO A 106 -1.84 -1.27 12.70
N VAL A 107 -2.48 -0.27 12.09
CA VAL A 107 -1.95 1.09 12.04
C VAL A 107 -1.92 1.70 13.43
N VAL A 108 -3.00 1.52 14.19
CA VAL A 108 -3.14 2.08 15.54
C VAL A 108 -2.20 1.40 16.56
N ARG A 109 -1.87 0.11 16.35
CA ARG A 109 -0.86 -0.62 17.16
C ARG A 109 0.58 -0.16 16.90
N LEU A 110 0.84 0.50 15.77
CA LEU A 110 2.17 0.98 15.39
C LEU A 110 2.43 2.42 15.84
N VAL A 111 1.39 3.17 16.18
CA VAL A 111 1.48 4.58 16.57
C VAL A 111 1.76 4.76 18.06
N ASN A 112 2.58 5.74 18.42
CA ASN A 112 2.71 6.21 19.79
C ASN A 112 1.44 6.99 20.20
N TRP A 113 0.60 6.35 21.01
CA TRP A 113 -0.67 6.91 21.45
C TRP A 113 -0.56 8.24 22.20
N ASN A 114 0.44 8.40 23.07
CA ASN A 114 0.61 9.65 23.83
C ASN A 114 0.93 10.81 22.90
N THR A 115 1.85 10.60 21.95
CA THR A 115 2.22 11.60 20.95
C THR A 115 1.04 11.92 20.03
N TRP A 116 0.31 10.91 19.56
CA TRP A 116 -0.81 11.12 18.64
C TRP A 116 -2.02 11.79 19.31
N LEU A 117 -2.37 11.39 20.54
CA LEU A 117 -3.47 12.00 21.30
C LEU A 117 -3.20 13.44 21.73
N ALA A 118 -1.94 13.86 21.81
CA ALA A 118 -1.57 15.26 21.98
C ALA A 118 -1.71 16.08 20.68
N GLY A 119 -1.94 15.42 19.54
CA GLY A 119 -2.05 16.03 18.22
C GLY A 119 -3.43 16.58 17.88
N ARG A 120 -3.49 17.37 16.79
CA ARG A 120 -4.70 18.05 16.32
C ARG A 120 -5.90 17.13 16.02
N PHE A 121 -5.66 15.89 15.62
CA PHE A 121 -6.72 14.96 15.17
C PHE A 121 -7.30 14.08 16.29
N ALA A 122 -6.77 14.19 17.51
CA ALA A 122 -7.19 13.36 18.65
C ALA A 122 -8.69 13.48 18.94
N ASN A 123 -9.24 14.70 18.95
CA ASN A 123 -10.66 14.94 19.23
C ASN A 123 -11.58 14.30 18.18
N ALA A 124 -11.20 14.38 16.89
CA ALA A 124 -11.97 13.77 15.81
C ALA A 124 -11.98 12.24 15.94
N PHE A 125 -10.84 11.65 16.29
CA PHE A 125 -10.76 10.22 16.58
C PHE A 125 -11.61 9.82 17.80
N GLN A 126 -11.54 10.58 18.89
CA GLN A 126 -12.30 10.29 20.12
C GLN A 126 -13.81 10.25 19.87
N VAL A 127 -14.34 11.25 19.16
CA VAL A 127 -15.79 11.32 18.87
C VAL A 127 -16.24 10.26 17.87
N SER A 128 -15.38 9.88 16.91
CA SER A 128 -15.77 8.92 15.85
C SER A 128 -15.61 7.45 16.25
N LEU A 129 -14.55 7.12 17.00
CA LEU A 129 -14.19 5.74 17.33
C LEU A 129 -13.84 5.57 18.81
N GLY A 130 -13.05 6.49 19.38
CA GLY A 130 -12.46 6.33 20.71
C GLY A 130 -13.48 6.07 21.82
N PHE A 131 -14.54 6.88 21.91
CA PHE A 131 -15.57 6.68 22.95
C PHE A 131 -16.30 5.34 22.81
N SER A 132 -16.58 4.89 21.59
CA SER A 132 -17.21 3.59 21.33
C SER A 132 -16.30 2.41 21.66
N LEU A 133 -14.98 2.57 21.48
CA LEU A 133 -13.99 1.56 21.84
C LEU A 133 -13.83 1.43 23.36
N ILE A 134 -13.95 2.54 24.10
CA ILE A 134 -13.91 2.52 25.56
C ILE A 134 -15.17 1.88 26.15
N SER A 135 -16.34 2.11 25.56
CA SER A 135 -17.61 1.56 26.07
C SER A 135 -17.80 0.06 25.80
N THR A 136 -16.98 -0.53 24.94
CA THR A 136 -17.01 -1.95 24.57
C THR A 136 -15.97 -2.78 25.34
N ALA A 137 -15.13 -2.15 26.17
CA ALA A 137 -14.15 -2.77 27.07
C ALA A 137 -14.72 -2.99 28.47
#